data_AF-A0A3D0D442-F1
#
_entry.id   AF-A0A3D0D442-F1
#
_cell.length_a   1.000
_cell.length_b   1.000
_cell.length_c   1.000
_cell.angle_alpha   90.00
_cell.angle_beta   90.00
_cell.angle_gamma   90.00
#
_symmetry.space_group_name_H-M   'P 1'
#
loop_
_entity.id
_entity.type
_entity.pdbx_description
1 polymer ?
#
loop_
_entity_poly.entity_id
_entity_poly.type
_entity_poly.pdbx_seq_one_letter_code
_entity_poly.pdbx_strand_id
1 'polypeptide(L)'
;RLAEAAGRRIVDLAREGLRPSQVMTRQAFENAITLFSALGGSTNALVHLPAIAERLSIELPLTLFDQISRRTPLIANVRPAGQYQMEELFYAGGIPAVLKQLLPLLHGEALTVTGRTLAENVRDARVENPEVIRPLENPLSHEGGTAVLWGNLAPEGAVIKQAAASPRLLHHRGRAVVFRGLADLQARINHPDLDVTADDVLVLQNVGPVGGPGMPEVGNFPIPGKLLRQGVRDMVRISDARMSGTAFGTIVLHVAPESAVGGPLALVQDGDEIELDVANRRLHMHVAETELAGRHAAWRAPRPAFQRGYGRLYLEHVTQAPRGCDFDFLEGGDPVRATEQPKF
;
A
#
# COMPACT_ATOMS: atom_id res chain seq x y z
N ARG A 1 -4.78 14.41 -28.47
CA ARG A 1 -3.47 15.11 -28.40
C ARG A 1 -2.41 14.27 -27.68
N LEU A 2 -2.50 14.00 -26.36
CA LEU A 2 -1.49 13.20 -25.64
C LEU A 2 -1.30 11.77 -26.21
N ALA A 3 -2.39 11.05 -26.49
CA ALA A 3 -2.32 9.71 -27.08
C ALA A 3 -1.60 9.69 -28.45
N GLU A 4 -1.85 10.70 -29.28
CA GLU A 4 -1.18 10.84 -30.59
C GLU A 4 0.32 11.14 -30.41
N ALA A 5 0.67 12.03 -29.47
CA ALA A 5 2.06 12.33 -29.15
C ALA A 5 2.81 11.09 -28.62
N ALA A 6 2.15 10.28 -27.77
CA ALA A 6 2.70 9.00 -27.31
C ALA A 6 2.90 8.02 -28.47
N GLY A 7 1.95 7.95 -29.41
CA GLY A 7 2.06 7.13 -30.62
C GLY A 7 3.21 7.54 -31.53
N ARG A 8 3.51 8.84 -31.64
CA ARG A 8 4.72 9.32 -32.33
C ARG A 8 5.98 8.94 -31.55
N ARG A 9 5.99 9.18 -30.23
CA ARG A 9 7.17 8.98 -29.39
C ARG A 9 7.61 7.52 -29.33
N ILE A 10 6.70 6.56 -29.33
CA ILE A 10 7.08 5.13 -29.27
C ILE A 10 7.85 4.68 -30.52
N VAL A 11 7.58 5.27 -31.69
CA VAL A 11 8.37 5.00 -32.91
C VAL A 11 9.80 5.49 -32.75
N ASP A 12 10.00 6.66 -32.16
CA ASP A 12 11.33 7.21 -31.90
C ASP A 12 12.07 6.39 -30.83
N LEU A 13 11.39 5.99 -29.76
CA LEU A 13 11.96 5.11 -28.72
C LEU A 13 12.50 3.81 -29.29
N ALA A 14 11.77 3.19 -30.22
CA ALA A 14 12.20 1.97 -30.90
C ALA A 14 13.46 2.19 -31.76
N ARG A 15 13.60 3.35 -32.41
CA ARG A 15 14.78 3.72 -33.20
C ARG A 15 15.99 4.06 -32.33
N GLU A 16 15.77 4.75 -31.22
CA GLU A 16 16.80 5.12 -30.24
C GLU A 16 17.26 3.94 -29.39
N GLY A 17 16.48 2.85 -29.34
CA GLY A 17 16.73 1.71 -28.47
C GLY A 17 16.57 2.05 -26.98
N LEU A 18 15.73 3.04 -26.63
CA LEU A 18 15.50 3.44 -25.25
C LEU A 18 14.51 2.47 -24.58
N ARG A 19 15.03 1.60 -23.71
CA ARG A 19 14.27 0.51 -23.06
C ARG A 19 13.74 0.91 -21.69
N PRO A 20 12.70 0.22 -21.17
CA PRO A 20 12.21 0.42 -19.80
C PRO A 20 13.32 0.37 -18.74
N SER A 21 14.27 -0.58 -18.86
CA SER A 21 15.40 -0.71 -17.91
C SER A 21 16.34 0.49 -17.86
N GLN A 22 16.34 1.36 -18.88
CA GLN A 22 17.12 2.59 -18.91
C GLN A 22 16.37 3.77 -18.28
N VAL A 23 15.05 3.68 -18.14
CA VAL A 23 14.17 4.72 -17.57
C VAL A 23 13.82 4.38 -16.13
N MET A 24 13.48 3.13 -15.85
CA MET A 24 12.99 2.63 -14.57
C MET A 24 14.16 2.20 -13.68
N THR A 25 15.08 3.13 -13.42
CA THR A 25 16.22 2.92 -12.52
C THR A 25 15.79 3.02 -11.06
N ARG A 26 16.68 2.64 -10.12
CA ARG A 26 16.45 2.84 -8.69
C ARG A 26 16.06 4.29 -8.35
N GLN A 27 16.71 5.27 -8.98
CA GLN A 27 16.40 6.70 -8.82
C GLN A 27 14.98 7.04 -9.31
N ALA A 28 14.54 6.45 -10.42
CA ALA A 28 13.18 6.65 -10.92
C ALA A 28 12.12 6.06 -9.97
N PHE A 29 12.41 4.92 -9.35
CA PHE A 29 11.53 4.35 -8.31
C PHE A 29 11.51 5.22 -7.05
N GLU A 30 12.65 5.73 -6.58
CA GLU A 30 12.68 6.68 -5.47
C GLU A 30 11.88 7.95 -5.79
N ASN A 31 11.99 8.47 -7.02
CA ASN A 31 11.15 9.58 -7.49
C ASN A 31 9.65 9.23 -7.47
N ALA A 32 9.28 8.02 -7.87
CA ALA A 32 7.90 7.55 -7.85
C ALA A 32 7.36 7.47 -6.41
N ILE A 33 8.17 7.00 -5.46
CA ILE A 33 7.81 6.93 -4.03
C ILE A 33 7.68 8.34 -3.44
N THR A 34 8.58 9.26 -3.78
CA THR A 34 8.49 10.68 -3.37
C THR A 34 7.21 11.31 -3.90
N LEU A 35 6.94 11.20 -5.21
CA LEU A 35 5.71 11.74 -5.81
C LEU A 35 4.46 11.14 -5.15
N PHE A 36 4.42 9.82 -5.00
CA PHE A 36 3.35 9.11 -4.34
C PHE A 36 3.08 9.62 -2.91
N SER A 37 4.13 9.81 -2.12
CA SER A 37 4.06 10.29 -0.74
C SER A 37 3.50 11.71 -0.67
N ALA A 38 3.95 12.57 -1.59
CA ALA A 38 3.52 13.96 -1.72
C ALA A 38 2.07 14.12 -2.20
N LEU A 39 1.52 13.09 -2.86
CA LEU A 39 0.12 13.04 -3.28
C LEU A 39 -0.81 12.39 -2.24
N GLY A 40 -0.25 11.68 -1.25
CA GLY A 40 -1.03 10.84 -0.35
C GLY A 40 -1.74 9.71 -1.10
N GLY A 41 -1.00 9.03 -1.99
CA GLY A 41 -1.56 8.04 -2.90
C GLY A 41 -2.18 6.79 -2.24
N SER A 42 -2.56 5.82 -3.08
CA SER A 42 -3.09 4.53 -2.63
C SER A 42 -2.02 3.61 -2.02
N THR A 43 -2.32 2.96 -0.89
CA THR A 43 -1.39 1.98 -0.27
C THR A 43 -1.04 0.82 -1.21
N ASN A 44 -1.88 0.54 -2.22
CA ASN A 44 -1.58 -0.45 -3.27
C ASN A 44 -0.27 -0.16 -4.04
N ALA A 45 0.22 1.09 -4.05
CA ALA A 45 1.52 1.41 -4.63
C ALA A 45 2.68 0.67 -3.93
N LEU A 46 2.54 0.35 -2.64
CA LEU A 46 3.51 -0.43 -1.88
C LEU A 46 3.50 -1.92 -2.23
N VAL A 47 2.52 -2.37 -3.03
CA VAL A 47 2.48 -3.70 -3.65
C VAL A 47 2.99 -3.62 -5.08
N HIS A 48 2.50 -2.66 -5.87
CA HIS A 48 2.84 -2.58 -7.30
C HIS A 48 4.28 -2.15 -7.57
N LEU A 49 4.82 -1.18 -6.83
CA LEU A 49 6.17 -0.69 -7.10
C LEU A 49 7.24 -1.76 -6.83
N PRO A 50 7.20 -2.53 -5.71
CA PRO A 50 8.12 -3.65 -5.52
C PRO A 50 8.01 -4.71 -6.61
N ALA A 51 6.78 -5.11 -6.99
CA ALA A 51 6.59 -6.09 -8.06
C ALA A 51 7.23 -5.63 -9.38
N ILE A 52 6.98 -4.39 -9.79
CA ILE A 52 7.54 -3.83 -11.04
C ILE A 52 9.06 -3.72 -10.96
N ALA A 53 9.61 -3.33 -9.81
CA ALA A 53 11.05 -3.19 -9.61
C ALA A 53 11.77 -4.54 -9.63
N GLU A 54 11.14 -5.59 -9.09
CA GLU A 54 11.69 -6.94 -9.11
C GLU A 54 11.83 -7.51 -10.54
N ARG A 55 10.95 -7.09 -11.48
CA ARG A 55 11.09 -7.43 -12.92
C ARG A 55 12.31 -6.80 -13.59
N LEU A 56 12.98 -5.88 -12.90
CA LEU A 56 14.23 -5.25 -13.29
C LEU A 56 15.38 -5.62 -12.33
N SER A 57 15.16 -6.57 -11.42
CA SER A 57 16.09 -6.96 -10.36
C SER A 57 16.52 -5.77 -9.50
N ILE A 58 15.59 -4.85 -9.23
CA ILE A 58 15.78 -3.70 -8.35
C ILE A 58 15.00 -3.95 -7.07
N GLU A 59 15.72 -4.16 -5.97
CA GLU A 59 15.10 -4.30 -4.66
C GLU A 59 14.46 -2.96 -4.22
N LEU A 60 13.25 -2.99 -3.68
CA LEU A 60 12.57 -1.84 -3.07
C LEU A 60 11.97 -2.22 -1.72
N PRO A 61 12.79 -2.28 -0.65
CA PRO A 61 12.31 -2.70 0.65
C PRO A 61 11.33 -1.67 1.24
N LEU A 62 10.37 -2.12 2.05
CA LEU A 62 9.39 -1.23 2.70
C LEU A 62 10.05 -0.14 3.59
N THR A 63 11.25 -0.41 4.10
CA THR A 63 12.04 0.59 4.84
C THR A 63 12.36 1.83 4.00
N LEU A 64 12.60 1.67 2.70
CA LEU A 64 12.81 2.79 1.78
C LEU A 64 11.55 3.64 1.63
N PHE A 65 10.38 2.99 1.55
CA PHE A 65 9.10 3.70 1.48
C PHE A 65 8.86 4.57 2.71
N ASP A 66 9.11 4.04 3.91
CA ASP A 66 8.95 4.82 5.15
C ASP A 66 9.95 5.97 5.24
N GLN A 67 11.22 5.71 4.90
CA GLN A 67 12.28 6.75 4.89
C GLN A 67 11.92 7.90 3.95
N ILE A 68 11.45 7.60 2.74
CA ILE A 68 11.04 8.62 1.77
C ILE A 68 9.78 9.34 2.24
N SER A 69 8.79 8.61 2.75
CA SER A 69 7.55 9.21 3.25
C SER A 69 7.82 10.21 4.37
N ARG A 70 8.68 9.87 5.34
CA ARG A 70 9.05 10.77 6.46
C ARG A 70 9.63 12.11 6.03
N ARG A 71 10.40 12.13 4.94
CA ARG A 71 11.05 13.36 4.44
C ARG A 71 10.26 14.08 3.36
N THR A 72 9.10 13.55 2.95
CA THR A 72 8.33 14.08 1.83
C THR A 72 7.03 14.71 2.33
N PRO A 73 6.85 16.03 2.21
CA PRO A 73 5.62 16.68 2.64
C PRO A 73 4.44 16.30 1.74
N LEU A 74 3.26 16.13 2.32
CA LEU A 74 2.01 15.95 1.60
C LEU A 74 1.52 17.31 1.07
N ILE A 75 1.64 17.52 -0.24
CA ILE A 75 1.35 18.82 -0.87
C ILE A 75 0.12 18.84 -1.77
N ALA A 76 -0.34 17.70 -2.28
CA ALA A 76 -1.58 17.68 -3.05
C ALA A 76 -2.80 17.60 -2.12
N ASN A 77 -3.63 18.63 -2.17
CA ASN A 77 -4.87 18.75 -1.40
C ASN A 77 -6.02 18.02 -2.07
N VAL A 78 -5.83 16.72 -2.31
CA VAL A 78 -6.80 15.87 -2.98
C VAL A 78 -7.32 14.77 -2.06
N ARG A 79 -8.60 14.43 -2.23
CA ARG A 79 -9.23 13.34 -1.48
C ARG A 79 -8.51 12.01 -1.69
N PRO A 80 -8.46 11.13 -0.68
CA PRO A 80 -9.18 11.23 0.60
C PRO A 80 -8.44 11.99 1.71
N ALA A 81 -7.20 12.43 1.49
CA ALA A 81 -6.41 13.14 2.50
C ALA A 81 -6.70 14.65 2.54
N GLY A 82 -7.08 15.22 1.40
CA GLY A 82 -7.41 16.63 1.23
C GLY A 82 -8.87 16.86 0.83
N GLN A 83 -9.13 18.04 0.28
CA GLN A 83 -10.48 18.56 0.04
C GLN A 83 -10.94 18.42 -1.41
N TYR A 84 -10.02 18.60 -2.37
CA TYR A 84 -10.31 18.68 -3.81
C TYR A 84 -10.27 17.31 -4.52
N GLN A 85 -10.60 17.28 -5.81
CA GLN A 85 -10.58 16.11 -6.66
C GLN A 85 -9.42 16.20 -7.68
N MET A 86 -9.29 15.16 -8.52
CA MET A 86 -8.25 15.08 -9.55
C MET A 86 -8.39 16.16 -10.64
N GLU A 87 -9.61 16.65 -10.88
CA GLU A 87 -9.88 17.71 -11.86
C GLU A 87 -9.24 19.04 -11.42
N GLU A 88 -9.43 19.44 -10.16
CA GLU A 88 -8.77 20.63 -9.63
C GLU A 88 -7.25 20.46 -9.62
N LEU A 89 -6.73 19.26 -9.31
CA LEU A 89 -5.29 19.00 -9.39
C LEU A 89 -4.77 19.21 -10.81
N PHE A 90 -5.49 18.72 -11.83
CA PHE A 90 -5.13 18.94 -13.22
C PHE A 90 -5.11 20.43 -13.57
N TYR A 91 -6.14 21.19 -13.20
CA TYR A 91 -6.21 22.63 -13.47
C TYR A 91 -5.19 23.45 -12.68
N ALA A 92 -4.77 22.98 -11.50
CA ALA A 92 -3.73 23.62 -10.69
C ALA A 92 -2.31 23.45 -11.27
N GLY A 93 -2.15 22.72 -12.37
CA GLY A 93 -0.86 22.44 -13.04
C GLY A 93 -0.50 20.96 -13.09
N GLY A 94 -1.29 20.10 -12.45
CA GLY A 94 -1.17 18.64 -12.50
C GLY A 94 0.14 18.10 -11.94
N ILE A 95 0.42 16.84 -12.28
CA ILE A 95 1.63 16.13 -11.86
C ILE A 95 2.93 16.87 -12.24
N PRO A 96 3.07 17.53 -13.41
CA PRO A 96 4.27 18.30 -13.72
C PRO A 96 4.55 19.42 -12.71
N ALA A 97 3.53 20.13 -12.23
CA ALA A 97 3.68 21.18 -11.23
C ALA A 97 4.10 20.62 -9.86
N VAL A 98 3.50 19.50 -9.46
CA VAL A 98 3.88 18.77 -8.23
C VAL A 98 5.34 18.31 -8.32
N LEU A 99 5.74 17.66 -9.42
CA LEU A 99 7.11 17.20 -9.64
C LEU A 99 8.10 18.36 -9.63
N LYS A 100 7.76 19.51 -10.23
CA LYS A 100 8.61 20.70 -10.21
C LYS A 100 8.87 21.20 -8.78
N GLN A 101 7.82 21.29 -7.96
CA GLN A 101 7.99 21.68 -6.55
C GLN A 101 8.84 20.67 -5.78
N LEU A 102 8.70 19.38 -6.08
CA LEU A 102 9.45 18.31 -5.43
C LEU A 102 10.89 18.14 -5.94
N LEU A 103 11.34 18.87 -6.96
CA LEU A 103 12.71 18.72 -7.50
C LEU A 103 13.83 18.69 -6.44
N PRO A 104 13.80 19.48 -5.34
CA PRO A 104 14.79 19.39 -4.28
C PRO A 104 14.86 18.03 -3.57
N LEU A 105 13.81 17.20 -3.69
CA LEU A 105 13.67 15.86 -3.12
C LEU A 105 13.74 14.75 -4.18
N LEU A 106 13.88 15.11 -5.45
CA LEU A 106 13.87 14.18 -6.59
C LEU A 106 15.25 14.10 -7.25
N HIS A 107 15.52 12.94 -7.84
CA HIS A 107 16.61 12.74 -8.78
C HIS A 107 16.24 13.41 -10.12
N GLY A 108 16.50 14.71 -10.24
CA GLY A 108 16.11 15.53 -11.39
C GLY A 108 16.73 15.11 -12.73
N GLU A 109 17.92 14.50 -12.69
CA GLU A 109 18.65 13.98 -13.86
C GLU A 109 18.12 12.62 -14.34
N ALA A 110 17.14 12.03 -13.66
CA ALA A 110 16.56 10.76 -14.08
C ALA A 110 15.98 10.86 -15.49
N LEU A 111 16.41 9.96 -16.37
CA LEU A 111 15.96 9.89 -17.75
C LEU A 111 14.47 9.52 -17.82
N THR A 112 13.77 10.07 -18.81
CA THR A 112 12.35 9.78 -19.06
C THR A 112 12.15 9.23 -20.46
N VAL A 113 10.93 8.74 -20.73
CA VAL A 113 10.52 8.30 -22.07
C VAL A 113 10.53 9.42 -23.13
N THR A 114 10.69 10.69 -22.76
CA THR A 114 10.85 11.77 -23.76
C THR A 114 12.29 11.92 -24.26
N GLY A 115 13.24 11.13 -23.74
CA GLY A 115 14.68 11.30 -24.01
C GLY A 115 15.32 12.48 -23.27
N ARG A 116 14.56 13.14 -22.39
CA ARG A 116 15.00 14.29 -21.55
C ARG A 116 14.99 13.88 -20.08
N THR A 117 15.69 14.64 -19.25
CA THR A 117 15.66 14.44 -17.80
C THR A 117 14.31 14.86 -17.21
N LEU A 118 14.02 14.40 -15.99
CA LEU A 118 12.82 14.79 -15.27
C LEU A 118 12.75 16.31 -15.06
N ALA A 119 13.86 16.93 -14.65
CA ALA A 119 13.96 18.37 -14.43
C ALA A 119 13.70 19.17 -15.70
N GLU A 120 14.24 18.73 -16.84
CA GLU A 120 14.01 19.38 -18.14
C GLU A 120 12.53 19.35 -18.54
N ASN A 121 11.84 18.24 -18.28
CA ASN A 121 10.43 18.06 -18.62
C ASN A 121 9.49 18.95 -17.80
N VAL A 122 9.83 19.24 -16.55
CA VAL A 122 8.97 20.02 -15.64
C VAL A 122 9.39 21.48 -15.50
N ARG A 123 10.46 21.90 -16.18
CA ARG A 123 11.03 23.27 -16.11
C ARG A 123 9.98 24.37 -16.24
N ASP A 124 9.06 24.23 -17.20
CA ASP A 124 8.06 25.26 -17.50
C ASP A 124 6.74 25.06 -16.76
N ALA A 125 6.60 23.99 -15.96
CA ALA A 125 5.40 23.75 -15.17
C ALA A 125 5.19 24.85 -14.14
N ARG A 126 3.93 25.17 -13.84
CA ARG A 126 3.54 26.22 -12.91
C ARG A 126 2.42 25.70 -12.03
N VAL A 127 2.43 26.17 -10.78
CA VAL A 127 1.33 25.94 -9.85
C VAL A 127 0.35 27.09 -10.06
N GLU A 128 -0.79 26.77 -10.66
CA GLU A 128 -1.85 27.74 -10.96
C GLU A 128 -2.76 27.98 -9.75
N ASN A 129 -2.81 27.02 -8.81
CA ASN A 129 -3.58 27.15 -7.58
C ASN A 129 -2.83 26.56 -6.37
N PRO A 130 -2.27 27.40 -5.48
CA PRO A 130 -1.52 26.93 -4.31
C PRO A 130 -2.38 26.31 -3.21
N GLU A 131 -3.72 26.44 -3.25
CA GLU A 131 -4.60 25.73 -2.30
C GLU A 131 -4.77 24.25 -2.66
N VAL A 132 -4.61 23.92 -3.95
CA VAL A 132 -4.69 22.55 -4.48
C VAL A 132 -3.32 21.88 -4.47
N ILE A 133 -2.28 22.60 -4.90
CA ILE A 133 -0.88 22.15 -4.82
C ILE A 133 -0.14 23.06 -3.84
N ARG A 134 -0.08 22.62 -2.59
CA ARG A 134 0.49 23.39 -1.48
C ARG A 134 1.99 23.60 -1.64
N PRO A 135 2.54 24.75 -1.25
CA PRO A 135 3.98 24.94 -1.22
C PRO A 135 4.64 24.07 -0.14
N LEU A 136 5.94 23.76 -0.30
CA LEU A 136 6.68 22.88 0.63
C LEU A 136 6.75 23.45 2.05
N GLU A 137 6.69 24.78 2.19
CA GLU A 137 6.73 25.50 3.46
C GLU A 137 5.38 25.51 4.19
N ASN A 138 4.27 25.23 3.49
CA ASN A 138 2.93 25.15 4.05
C ASN A 138 2.14 23.94 3.51
N PRO A 139 2.65 22.71 3.73
CA PRO A 139 2.02 21.49 3.24
C PRO A 139 0.81 21.12 4.10
N LEU A 140 0.06 20.08 3.70
CA LEU A 140 -1.02 19.53 4.53
C LEU A 140 -0.47 18.73 5.71
N SER A 141 0.69 18.09 5.50
CA SER A 141 1.44 17.35 6.50
C SER A 141 2.93 17.41 6.14
N HIS A 142 3.79 17.53 7.15
CA HIS A 142 5.24 17.55 6.97
C HIS A 142 5.83 16.15 6.65
N GLU A 143 5.08 15.09 6.94
CA GLU A 143 5.36 13.73 6.47
C GLU A 143 4.34 13.29 5.41
N GLY A 144 4.72 12.33 4.59
CA GLY A 144 3.90 11.79 3.51
C GLY A 144 2.64 11.09 4.01
N GLY A 145 1.72 10.82 3.08
CA GLY A 145 0.39 10.32 3.44
C GLY A 145 0.34 8.88 3.98
N THR A 146 1.43 8.12 3.91
CA THR A 146 1.51 6.71 4.32
C THR A 146 2.66 6.44 5.26
N ALA A 147 2.50 5.49 6.18
CA ALA A 147 3.55 5.00 7.06
C ALA A 147 3.63 3.47 6.99
N VAL A 148 4.83 2.93 7.20
CA VAL A 148 5.05 1.48 7.33
C VAL A 148 5.23 1.16 8.82
N LEU A 149 4.51 0.17 9.33
CA LEU A 149 4.53 -0.25 10.73
C LEU A 149 5.23 -1.60 10.85
N TRP A 150 5.97 -1.78 11.94
CA TRP A 150 6.63 -3.03 12.29
C TRP A 150 6.34 -3.44 13.73
N GLY A 151 6.54 -4.70 14.03
CA GLY A 151 6.47 -5.24 15.38
C GLY A 151 6.13 -6.72 15.36
N ASN A 152 5.87 -7.31 16.53
CA ASN A 152 5.59 -8.74 16.61
C ASN A 152 4.31 -9.15 15.86
N LEU A 153 3.38 -8.21 15.61
CA LEU A 153 2.16 -8.49 14.83
C LEU A 153 2.39 -8.41 13.31
N ALA A 154 3.41 -7.67 12.86
CA ALA A 154 3.74 -7.46 11.45
C ALA A 154 5.27 -7.44 11.25
N PRO A 155 5.95 -8.60 11.38
CA PRO A 155 7.40 -8.66 11.36
C PRO A 155 8.00 -8.31 9.99
N GLU A 156 7.27 -8.56 8.90
CA GLU A 156 7.67 -8.15 7.54
C GLU A 156 7.10 -6.77 7.14
N GLY A 157 6.31 -6.17 8.02
CA GLY A 157 5.72 -4.85 7.84
C GLY A 157 4.22 -4.87 7.61
N ALA A 158 3.60 -3.72 7.85
CA ALA A 158 2.22 -3.40 7.54
C ALA A 158 2.13 -1.93 7.11
N VAL A 159 1.03 -1.52 6.48
CA VAL A 159 0.90 -0.16 5.91
C VAL A 159 -0.33 0.53 6.47
N ILE A 160 -0.21 1.81 6.80
CA ILE A 160 -1.33 2.68 7.16
C ILE A 160 -1.28 3.98 6.36
N LYS A 161 -2.45 4.44 5.91
CA LYS A 161 -2.60 5.79 5.31
C LYS A 161 -2.83 6.82 6.40
N GLN A 162 -1.75 7.27 7.05
CA GLN A 162 -1.81 8.18 8.19
C GLN A 162 -2.53 9.51 7.90
N ALA A 163 -2.45 10.02 6.65
CA ALA A 163 -3.13 11.27 6.28
C ALA A 163 -4.67 11.14 6.17
N ALA A 164 -5.20 9.92 6.13
CA ALA A 164 -6.63 9.65 6.13
C ALA A 164 -7.11 8.97 7.43
N ALA A 165 -6.26 8.94 8.47
CA ALA A 165 -6.57 8.36 9.77
C ALA A 165 -7.03 9.44 10.76
N SER A 166 -7.84 9.05 11.74
CA SER A 166 -8.25 9.95 12.82
C SER A 166 -7.06 10.23 13.76
N PRO A 167 -6.65 11.49 14.00
CA PRO A 167 -5.46 11.81 14.80
C PRO A 167 -5.44 11.16 16.19
N ARG A 168 -6.60 11.10 16.86
CA ARG A 168 -6.74 10.48 18.20
C ARG A 168 -6.46 8.97 18.22
N LEU A 169 -6.50 8.30 17.06
CA LEU A 169 -6.32 6.84 16.93
C LEU A 169 -4.92 6.48 16.40
N LEU A 170 -4.07 7.46 16.07
CA LEU A 170 -2.70 7.21 15.59
C LEU A 170 -1.78 6.64 16.68
N HIS A 171 -2.15 6.83 17.94
CA HIS A 171 -1.60 6.12 19.08
C HIS A 171 -2.77 5.56 19.88
N HIS A 172 -3.02 4.26 19.76
CA HIS A 172 -4.20 3.61 20.30
C HIS A 172 -3.85 2.22 20.82
N ARG A 173 -4.40 1.87 21.98
CA ARG A 173 -4.29 0.54 22.57
C ARG A 173 -5.70 0.05 22.89
N GLY A 174 -6.03 -1.14 22.45
CA GLY A 174 -7.37 -1.68 22.61
C GLY A 174 -7.42 -3.19 22.49
N ARG A 175 -8.52 -3.76 22.98
CA ARG A 175 -8.77 -5.19 22.93
C ARG A 175 -9.19 -5.60 21.51
N ALA A 176 -8.68 -6.74 21.05
CA ALA A 176 -8.95 -7.29 19.75
C ALA A 176 -10.37 -7.90 19.68
N VAL A 177 -11.08 -7.59 18.61
CA VAL A 177 -12.29 -8.29 18.16
C VAL A 177 -11.99 -8.87 16.78
N VAL A 178 -11.84 -10.19 16.73
CA VAL A 178 -11.23 -10.93 15.61
C VAL A 178 -12.30 -11.56 14.74
N PHE A 179 -12.29 -11.27 13.44
CA PHE A 179 -13.09 -11.93 12.42
C PHE A 179 -12.22 -12.87 11.58
N ARG A 180 -12.59 -14.15 11.51
CA ARG A 180 -11.81 -15.22 10.86
C ARG A 180 -12.12 -15.36 9.35
N GLY A 181 -12.20 -14.24 8.66
CA GLY A 181 -12.52 -14.16 7.23
C GLY A 181 -13.88 -13.51 6.95
N LEU A 182 -14.19 -13.36 5.65
CA LEU A 182 -15.35 -12.59 5.20
C LEU A 182 -16.70 -13.17 5.62
N ALA A 183 -16.85 -14.49 5.64
CA ALA A 183 -18.09 -15.14 6.07
C ALA A 183 -18.39 -14.87 7.55
N ASP A 184 -17.37 -14.94 8.40
CA ASP A 184 -17.48 -14.67 9.84
C ASP A 184 -17.76 -13.18 10.11
N LEU A 185 -17.06 -12.30 9.39
CA LEU A 185 -17.34 -10.86 9.42
C LEU A 185 -18.81 -10.56 9.08
N GLN A 186 -19.32 -11.10 7.97
CA GLN A 186 -20.70 -10.89 7.53
C GLN A 186 -21.72 -11.41 8.56
N ALA A 187 -21.44 -12.56 9.18
CA ALA A 187 -22.32 -13.14 10.19
C ALA A 187 -22.36 -12.33 11.50
N ARG A 188 -21.22 -11.76 11.94
CA ARG A 188 -21.09 -11.19 13.29
C ARG A 188 -21.08 -9.67 13.38
N ILE A 189 -20.59 -8.93 12.37
CA ILE A 189 -20.30 -7.48 12.51
C ILE A 189 -21.51 -6.64 12.95
N ASN A 190 -22.72 -7.05 12.56
CA ASN A 190 -23.96 -6.36 12.90
C ASN A 190 -24.82 -7.13 13.91
N HIS A 191 -24.32 -8.21 14.49
CA HIS A 191 -25.03 -8.97 15.51
C HIS A 191 -25.22 -8.07 16.76
N PRO A 192 -26.43 -8.00 17.35
CA PRO A 192 -26.68 -7.14 18.52
C PRO A 192 -25.75 -7.47 19.69
N ASP A 193 -25.53 -8.77 19.90
CA ASP A 193 -24.73 -9.31 21.01
C ASP A 193 -23.22 -9.37 20.72
N LEU A 194 -22.74 -8.84 19.59
CA LEU A 194 -21.30 -8.74 19.35
C LEU A 194 -20.65 -7.90 20.47
N ASP A 195 -19.81 -8.50 21.30
CA ASP A 195 -19.13 -7.77 22.38
C ASP A 195 -18.05 -6.84 21.81
N VAL A 196 -18.42 -5.57 21.59
CA VAL A 196 -17.55 -4.56 20.95
C VAL A 196 -17.91 -3.15 21.43
N THR A 197 -16.87 -2.37 21.67
CA THR A 197 -16.87 -0.97 22.08
C THR A 197 -16.11 -0.10 21.06
N ALA A 198 -16.18 1.23 21.20
CA ALA A 198 -15.51 2.15 20.27
C ALA A 198 -13.98 2.14 20.37
N ASP A 199 -13.44 1.63 21.48
CA ASP A 199 -11.99 1.59 21.77
C ASP A 199 -11.36 0.23 21.45
N ASP A 200 -12.17 -0.76 21.04
CA ASP A 200 -11.67 -2.05 20.58
C ASP A 200 -10.97 -1.92 19.21
N VAL A 201 -10.04 -2.84 18.95
CA VAL A 201 -9.33 -2.99 17.68
C VAL A 201 -9.99 -4.11 16.89
N LEU A 202 -10.53 -3.81 15.71
CA LEU A 202 -11.12 -4.84 14.88
C LEU A 202 -10.03 -5.51 14.03
N VAL A 203 -10.00 -6.83 14.00
CA VAL A 203 -9.00 -7.61 13.26
C VAL A 203 -9.70 -8.51 12.26
N LEU A 204 -9.30 -8.48 11.00
CA LEU A 204 -9.81 -9.37 9.96
C LEU A 204 -8.66 -10.24 9.44
N GLN A 205 -8.81 -11.55 9.60
CA GLN A 205 -7.87 -12.58 9.16
C GLN A 205 -8.31 -13.19 7.82
N ASN A 206 -7.39 -13.87 7.16
CA ASN A 206 -7.60 -14.72 5.98
C ASN A 206 -8.12 -13.93 4.79
N VAL A 207 -7.60 -12.72 4.60
CA VAL A 207 -7.93 -11.85 3.47
C VAL A 207 -6.67 -11.32 2.76
N GLY A 208 -5.53 -11.97 2.99
CA GLY A 208 -4.27 -11.77 2.29
C GLY A 208 -4.20 -12.41 0.90
N PRO A 209 -3.01 -12.44 0.26
CA PRO A 209 -2.80 -13.06 -1.04
C PRO A 209 -3.30 -14.51 -1.10
N VAL A 210 -2.90 -15.37 -0.17
CA VAL A 210 -3.30 -16.78 -0.11
C VAL A 210 -4.68 -16.93 0.52
N GLY A 211 -4.98 -16.18 1.59
CA GLY A 211 -6.20 -16.33 2.37
C GLY A 211 -7.47 -15.87 1.66
N GLY A 212 -7.39 -14.74 0.93
CA GLY A 212 -8.50 -14.10 0.24
C GLY A 212 -9.21 -15.02 -0.76
N PRO A 213 -8.50 -15.67 -1.70
CA PRO A 213 -7.19 -15.35 -2.27
C PRO A 213 -7.20 -14.07 -3.12
N GLY A 214 -6.03 -13.61 -3.60
CA GLY A 214 -5.92 -12.40 -4.43
C GLY A 214 -5.78 -11.10 -3.63
N MET A 215 -5.72 -11.17 -2.29
CA MET A 215 -5.63 -10.03 -1.39
C MET A 215 -6.71 -8.97 -1.68
N PRO A 216 -8.00 -9.26 -1.47
CA PRO A 216 -9.11 -8.38 -1.85
C PRO A 216 -9.08 -7.01 -1.14
N GLU A 217 -9.75 -6.01 -1.72
CA GLU A 217 -9.90 -4.67 -1.13
C GLU A 217 -11.01 -4.63 -0.07
N VAL A 218 -10.81 -5.38 1.01
CA VAL A 218 -11.76 -5.53 2.12
C VAL A 218 -11.22 -5.04 3.46
N GLY A 219 -10.02 -4.44 3.48
CA GLY A 219 -9.39 -3.94 4.70
C GLY A 219 -10.14 -2.74 5.32
N ASN A 220 -10.92 -2.00 4.52
CA ASN A 220 -11.81 -0.94 5.01
C ASN A 220 -13.19 -1.47 5.45
N PHE A 221 -13.25 -2.71 5.96
CA PHE A 221 -14.47 -3.34 6.43
C PHE A 221 -15.24 -2.47 7.46
N PRO A 222 -16.58 -2.62 7.53
CA PRO A 222 -17.43 -1.66 8.21
C PRO A 222 -17.26 -1.69 9.74
N ILE A 223 -17.52 -0.55 10.36
CA ILE A 223 -17.72 -0.44 11.80
C ILE A 223 -19.06 -1.11 12.16
N PRO A 224 -19.18 -1.80 13.31
CA PRO A 224 -20.45 -2.37 13.77
C PRO A 224 -21.60 -1.35 13.73
N GLY A 225 -22.74 -1.73 13.13
CA GLY A 225 -23.86 -0.82 12.93
C GLY A 225 -24.40 -0.17 14.21
N LYS A 226 -24.28 -0.86 15.36
CA LYS A 226 -24.64 -0.31 16.67
C LYS A 226 -23.74 0.84 17.11
N LEU A 227 -22.43 0.77 16.83
CA LEU A 227 -21.48 1.83 17.14
C LEU A 227 -21.66 3.02 16.19
N LEU A 228 -21.96 2.76 14.92
CA LEU A 228 -22.32 3.82 13.97
C LEU A 228 -23.54 4.62 14.45
N ARG A 229 -24.58 3.96 14.96
CA ARG A 229 -25.76 4.63 15.56
C ARG A 229 -25.43 5.45 16.81
N GLN A 230 -24.38 5.09 17.54
CA GLN A 230 -23.87 5.82 18.71
C GLN A 230 -22.95 7.00 18.33
N GLY A 231 -22.72 7.24 17.03
CA GLY A 231 -21.89 8.35 16.56
C GLY A 231 -20.43 7.99 16.32
N VAL A 232 -20.02 6.73 16.51
CA VAL A 232 -18.67 6.27 16.14
C VAL A 232 -18.53 6.38 14.62
N ARG A 233 -17.43 6.97 14.16
CA ARG A 233 -17.13 7.16 12.72
C ARG A 233 -15.81 6.54 12.30
N ASP A 234 -14.94 6.22 13.24
CA ASP A 234 -13.66 5.58 12.98
C ASP A 234 -13.26 4.70 14.16
N MET A 235 -12.56 3.61 13.84
CA MET A 235 -11.98 2.62 14.76
C MET A 235 -10.72 2.06 14.12
N VAL A 236 -9.77 1.65 14.97
CA VAL A 236 -8.59 0.93 14.49
C VAL A 236 -9.03 -0.41 13.90
N ARG A 237 -8.68 -0.63 12.63
CA ARG A 237 -8.98 -1.86 11.88
C ARG A 237 -7.69 -2.41 11.30
N ILE A 238 -7.43 -3.70 11.48
CA ILE A 238 -6.19 -4.36 11.07
C ILE A 238 -6.54 -5.57 10.21
N SER A 239 -5.85 -5.72 9.08
CA SER A 239 -6.01 -6.90 8.22
C SER A 239 -4.79 -7.16 7.34
N ASP A 240 -4.69 -8.39 6.85
CA ASP A 240 -3.79 -8.77 5.77
C ASP A 240 -4.34 -8.40 4.37
N ALA A 241 -5.47 -7.68 4.30
CA ALA A 241 -6.09 -7.23 3.06
C ALA A 241 -5.48 -5.95 2.47
N ARG A 242 -6.02 -5.54 1.32
CA ARG A 242 -5.84 -4.20 0.74
C ARG A 242 -7.06 -3.32 1.02
N MET A 243 -6.99 -2.06 0.60
CA MET A 243 -8.16 -1.19 0.52
C MET A 243 -8.09 -0.34 -0.74
N SER A 244 -9.25 0.15 -1.18
CA SER A 244 -9.31 1.15 -2.24
C SER A 244 -8.59 2.44 -1.83
N GLY A 245 -7.88 3.06 -2.78
CA GLY A 245 -7.13 4.30 -2.54
C GLY A 245 -7.99 5.50 -2.08
N THR A 246 -9.31 5.42 -2.26
CA THR A 246 -10.29 6.44 -1.88
C THR A 246 -10.85 6.27 -0.46
N ALA A 247 -10.42 5.25 0.27
CA ALA A 247 -10.92 4.97 1.63
C ALA A 247 -10.34 5.94 2.68
N PHE A 248 -11.10 6.12 3.76
CA PHE A 248 -10.75 6.89 4.95
C PHE A 248 -10.83 6.00 6.21
N GLY A 249 -10.06 6.36 7.22
CA GLY A 249 -10.09 5.81 8.57
C GLY A 249 -8.73 5.27 9.02
N THR A 250 -8.63 4.97 10.31
CA THR A 250 -7.43 4.40 10.93
C THR A 250 -7.33 2.90 10.64
N ILE A 251 -6.86 2.57 9.44
CA ILE A 251 -6.83 1.20 8.91
C ILE A 251 -5.40 0.77 8.63
N VAL A 252 -4.98 -0.34 9.25
CA VAL A 252 -3.72 -1.03 9.00
C VAL A 252 -3.96 -2.18 8.02
N LEU A 253 -3.15 -2.23 6.98
CA LEU A 253 -3.30 -3.11 5.82
C LEU A 253 -2.01 -3.88 5.58
N HIS A 254 -2.10 -4.88 4.69
CA HIS A 254 -0.93 -5.57 4.16
C HIS A 254 -0.06 -6.19 5.27
N VAL A 255 -0.67 -6.54 6.40
CA VAL A 255 0.03 -7.19 7.50
C VAL A 255 0.71 -8.45 6.96
N ALA A 256 2.03 -8.49 7.06
CA ALA A 256 2.86 -9.56 6.54
C ALA A 256 3.75 -10.18 7.64
N PRO A 257 3.91 -11.52 7.64
CA PRO A 257 3.21 -12.49 6.80
C PRO A 257 1.70 -12.53 7.04
N GLU A 258 0.92 -12.87 6.01
CA GLU A 258 -0.53 -12.96 6.13
C GLU A 258 -0.98 -14.09 7.09
N SER A 259 -2.23 -14.06 7.55
CA SER A 259 -2.69 -15.05 8.52
C SER A 259 -2.85 -16.45 7.92
N ALA A 260 -3.16 -16.56 6.63
CA ALA A 260 -3.40 -17.85 5.98
C ALA A 260 -2.14 -18.72 5.84
N VAL A 261 -0.95 -18.10 5.92
CA VAL A 261 0.35 -18.79 5.89
C VAL A 261 0.99 -18.92 7.29
N GLY A 262 0.24 -18.59 8.34
CA GLY A 262 0.68 -18.76 9.74
C GLY A 262 1.40 -17.53 10.31
N GLY A 263 1.29 -16.37 9.66
CA GLY A 263 1.83 -15.12 10.21
C GLY A 263 1.21 -14.76 11.57
N PRO A 264 1.84 -13.86 12.35
CA PRO A 264 1.39 -13.52 13.71
C PRO A 264 -0.06 -13.06 13.80
N LEU A 265 -0.59 -12.42 12.75
CA LEU A 265 -2.00 -12.03 12.66
C LEU A 265 -2.96 -13.22 12.84
N ALA A 266 -2.58 -14.43 12.43
CA ALA A 266 -3.36 -15.66 12.60
C ALA A 266 -3.54 -16.08 14.06
N LEU A 267 -2.62 -15.65 14.92
CA LEU A 267 -2.53 -16.05 16.32
C LEU A 267 -3.32 -15.13 17.25
N VAL A 268 -3.80 -13.99 16.73
CA VAL A 268 -4.66 -13.06 17.47
C VAL A 268 -5.97 -13.75 17.81
N GLN A 269 -6.40 -13.58 19.06
CA GLN A 269 -7.64 -14.06 19.64
C GLN A 269 -8.46 -12.89 20.19
N ASP A 270 -9.77 -13.07 20.29
CA ASP A 270 -10.63 -12.09 20.98
C ASP A 270 -10.11 -11.87 22.40
N GLY A 271 -10.02 -10.60 22.83
CA GLY A 271 -9.51 -10.27 24.16
C GLY A 271 -8.04 -9.86 24.20
N ASP A 272 -7.22 -10.25 23.22
CA ASP A 272 -5.81 -9.84 23.17
C ASP A 272 -5.71 -8.32 23.03
N GLU A 273 -4.72 -7.71 23.66
CA GLU A 273 -4.53 -6.28 23.56
C GLU A 273 -3.55 -5.92 22.46
N ILE A 274 -3.93 -5.01 21.57
CA ILE A 274 -3.13 -4.54 20.43
C ILE A 274 -2.85 -3.05 20.60
N GLU A 275 -1.61 -2.68 20.34
CA GLU A 275 -1.13 -1.31 20.33
C GLU A 275 -0.69 -0.90 18.92
N LEU A 276 -1.29 0.18 18.44
CA LEU A 276 -0.89 0.92 17.26
C LEU A 276 -0.20 2.21 17.71
N ASP A 277 1.05 2.41 17.31
CA ASP A 277 1.77 3.66 17.48
C ASP A 277 2.44 4.05 16.15
N VAL A 278 1.76 4.93 15.42
CA VAL A 278 2.21 5.37 14.08
C VAL A 278 3.46 6.23 14.19
N ALA A 279 3.62 7.05 15.22
CA ALA A 279 4.79 7.92 15.35
C ALA A 279 6.09 7.09 15.47
N ASN A 280 6.03 6.01 16.26
CA ASN A 280 7.15 5.08 16.47
C ASN A 280 7.18 3.92 15.46
N ARG A 281 6.27 3.90 14.47
CA ARG A 281 6.12 2.82 13.47
C ARG A 281 5.95 1.44 14.09
N ARG A 282 5.20 1.38 15.19
CA ARG A 282 5.04 0.18 16.00
C ARG A 282 3.62 -0.37 15.87
N LEU A 283 3.54 -1.67 15.61
CA LEU A 283 2.33 -2.48 15.67
C LEU A 283 2.58 -3.71 16.53
N HIS A 284 2.00 -3.73 17.72
CA HIS A 284 2.34 -4.70 18.74
C HIS A 284 1.11 -5.40 19.31
N MET A 285 1.21 -6.71 19.50
CA MET A 285 0.25 -7.52 20.25
C MET A 285 0.86 -7.86 21.62
N HIS A 286 0.17 -7.48 22.70
CA HIS A 286 0.60 -7.68 24.09
C HIS A 286 0.25 -9.08 24.57
N VAL A 287 0.91 -10.08 23.99
CA VAL A 287 0.78 -11.49 24.38
C VAL A 287 2.19 -12.04 24.62
N ALA A 288 2.36 -12.80 25.70
CA ALA A 288 3.65 -13.39 26.05
C ALA A 288 4.16 -14.32 24.93
N GLU A 289 5.47 -14.31 24.68
CA GLU A 289 6.08 -15.13 23.62
C GLU A 289 5.81 -16.62 23.79
N THR A 290 5.76 -17.11 25.04
CA THR A 290 5.43 -18.51 25.36
C THR A 290 4.01 -18.88 24.95
N GLU A 291 3.05 -17.97 25.15
CA GLU A 291 1.66 -18.14 24.71
C GLU A 291 1.57 -18.12 23.18
N LEU A 292 2.26 -17.18 22.51
CA LEU A 292 2.30 -17.13 21.05
C LEU A 292 2.93 -18.38 20.44
N ALA A 293 4.01 -18.91 21.03
CA ALA A 293 4.60 -20.16 20.60
C ALA A 293 3.62 -21.34 20.74
N GLY A 294 2.86 -21.39 21.84
CA GLY A 294 1.80 -22.38 22.04
C GLY A 294 0.69 -22.28 21.00
N ARG A 295 0.21 -21.06 20.73
CA ARG A 295 -0.80 -20.79 19.70
C ARG A 295 -0.32 -21.15 18.30
N HIS A 296 0.93 -20.84 17.98
CA HIS A 296 1.54 -21.18 16.70
C HIS A 296 1.69 -22.70 16.53
N ALA A 297 2.10 -23.43 17.58
CA ALA A 297 2.19 -24.89 17.54
C ALA A 297 0.81 -25.56 17.36
N ALA A 298 -0.26 -24.93 17.85
CA ALA A 298 -1.64 -25.40 17.65
C ALA A 298 -2.28 -24.92 16.34
N TRP A 299 -1.64 -23.99 15.61
CA TRP A 299 -2.19 -23.40 14.41
C TRP A 299 -2.29 -24.42 13.28
N ARG A 300 -3.38 -24.33 12.52
CA ARG A 300 -3.62 -25.16 11.33
C ARG A 300 -3.92 -24.26 10.15
N ALA A 301 -3.20 -24.49 9.06
CA ALA A 301 -3.44 -23.80 7.81
C ALA A 301 -4.90 -24.00 7.35
N PRO A 302 -5.57 -22.93 6.86
CA PRO A 302 -6.89 -23.05 6.28
C PRO A 302 -6.85 -23.96 5.06
N ARG A 303 -7.99 -24.59 4.74
CA ARG A 303 -8.10 -25.40 3.52
C ARG A 303 -7.91 -24.49 2.29
N PRO A 304 -7.06 -24.87 1.31
CA PRO A 304 -6.89 -24.09 0.10
C PRO A 304 -8.23 -23.87 -0.64
N ALA A 305 -8.47 -22.64 -1.08
CA ALA A 305 -9.66 -22.28 -1.85
C ALA A 305 -9.70 -22.97 -3.23
N PHE A 306 -8.53 -23.29 -3.79
CA PHE A 306 -8.38 -23.94 -5.08
C PHE A 306 -7.47 -25.16 -5.00
N GLN A 307 -7.85 -26.23 -5.70
CA GLN A 307 -7.08 -27.50 -5.76
C GLN A 307 -6.50 -27.79 -7.16
N ARG A 308 -6.83 -26.98 -8.17
CA ARG A 308 -6.36 -27.14 -9.56
C ARG A 308 -6.45 -25.82 -10.34
N GLY A 309 -5.87 -25.80 -11.54
CA GLY A 309 -5.93 -24.67 -12.47
C GLY A 309 -5.14 -23.45 -12.00
N TYR A 310 -5.42 -22.28 -12.57
CA TYR A 310 -4.73 -21.02 -12.20
C TYR A 310 -4.82 -20.72 -10.70
N GLY A 311 -5.95 -21.00 -10.05
CA GLY A 311 -6.09 -20.79 -8.61
C GLY A 311 -5.08 -21.58 -7.78
N ARG A 312 -4.75 -22.82 -8.19
CA ARG A 312 -3.70 -23.60 -7.51
C ARG A 312 -2.31 -23.01 -7.78
N LEU A 313 -2.00 -22.69 -9.04
CA LEU A 313 -0.74 -22.03 -9.41
C LEU A 313 -0.54 -20.75 -8.60
N TYR A 314 -1.60 -19.93 -8.48
CA TYR A 314 -1.55 -18.71 -7.71
C TYR A 314 -1.22 -18.97 -6.24
N LEU A 315 -1.94 -19.89 -5.59
CA LEU A 315 -1.72 -20.22 -4.17
C LEU A 315 -0.33 -20.83 -3.89
N GLU A 316 0.24 -21.55 -4.84
CA GLU A 316 1.56 -22.18 -4.71
C GLU A 316 2.71 -21.18 -4.91
N HIS A 317 2.50 -20.13 -5.72
CA HIS A 317 3.60 -19.28 -6.21
C HIS A 317 3.49 -17.80 -5.84
N VAL A 318 2.36 -17.33 -5.31
CA VAL A 318 2.20 -15.91 -4.96
C VAL A 318 3.11 -15.52 -3.79
N THR A 319 3.83 -14.42 -3.95
CA THR A 319 4.65 -13.82 -2.89
C THR A 319 3.79 -12.97 -1.94
N GLN A 320 4.35 -12.59 -0.80
CA GLN A 320 3.65 -11.75 0.18
C GLN A 320 3.65 -10.26 -0.24
N ALA A 321 2.78 -9.46 0.38
CA ALA A 321 2.58 -8.06 0.02
C ALA A 321 3.86 -7.19 0.00
N PRO A 322 4.82 -7.33 0.93
CA PRO A 322 6.09 -6.59 0.88
C PRO A 322 6.93 -6.88 -0.38
N ARG A 323 6.70 -8.03 -1.02
CA ARG A 323 7.32 -8.47 -2.29
C ARG A 323 6.41 -8.26 -3.50
N GLY A 324 5.29 -7.57 -3.33
CA GLY A 324 4.43 -7.13 -4.42
C GLY A 324 3.39 -8.14 -4.91
N CYS A 325 3.19 -9.25 -4.21
CA CYS A 325 2.21 -10.28 -4.59
C CYS A 325 2.41 -10.79 -6.03
N ASP A 326 3.67 -10.87 -6.48
CA ASP A 326 4.04 -11.45 -7.77
C ASP A 326 4.11 -12.98 -7.69
N PHE A 327 4.40 -13.66 -8.78
CA PHE A 327 4.80 -15.06 -8.75
C PHE A 327 6.31 -15.20 -8.61
N ASP A 328 6.75 -16.02 -7.65
CA ASP A 328 8.16 -16.29 -7.38
C ASP A 328 8.95 -16.69 -8.65
N PHE A 329 8.35 -17.49 -9.54
CA PHE A 329 8.97 -17.95 -10.78
C PHE A 329 8.95 -16.93 -11.93
N LEU A 330 8.31 -15.76 -11.74
CA LEU A 330 8.29 -14.65 -12.71
C LEU A 330 9.23 -13.50 -12.33
N GLU A 331 9.85 -13.56 -11.16
CA GLU A 331 10.80 -12.55 -10.68
C GLU A 331 12.06 -12.49 -11.57
N GLY A 332 12.73 -11.33 -11.55
CA GLY A 332 13.93 -11.08 -12.36
C GLY A 332 13.65 -10.52 -13.76
N GLY A 333 14.73 -10.28 -14.51
CA GLY A 333 14.72 -9.57 -15.79
C GLY A 333 15.20 -10.39 -16.98
N ASP A 334 15.15 -11.72 -16.88
CA ASP A 334 15.66 -12.60 -17.94
C ASP A 334 14.97 -12.31 -19.28
N PRO A 335 15.74 -12.08 -20.36
CA PRO A 335 15.13 -11.81 -21.65
C PRO A 335 14.41 -13.06 -22.15
N VAL A 336 13.18 -12.88 -22.64
CA VAL A 336 12.49 -13.94 -23.38
C VAL A 336 13.30 -14.23 -24.64
N ARG A 337 13.94 -15.39 -24.68
CA ARG A 337 14.63 -15.88 -25.87
C ARG A 337 13.58 -16.40 -26.84
N ALA A 338 13.35 -15.65 -27.92
CA ALA A 338 12.58 -16.17 -29.03
C ALA A 338 13.40 -17.25 -29.75
N THR A 339 12.99 -18.50 -29.62
CA THR A 339 13.50 -19.58 -30.46
C THR A 339 12.64 -19.62 -31.71
N GLU A 340 13.19 -19.22 -32.85
CA GLU A 340 12.54 -19.47 -34.14
C GLU A 340 12.48 -20.99 -34.33
N GLN A 341 11.28 -21.55 -34.28
CA GLN A 341 11.10 -22.96 -34.61
C GLN A 341 11.32 -23.10 -36.12
N PRO A 342 12.26 -23.94 -36.58
CA PRO A 342 12.60 -24.08 -38.00
C PRO A 342 11.48 -24.69 -38.86
N LYS A 343 10.28 -24.87 -38.30
CA LYS A 343 9.11 -25.41 -38.98
C LYS A 343 8.26 -24.32 -39.66
N PHE A 344 8.60 -23.04 -39.49
CA PHE A 344 8.02 -21.91 -40.22
C PHE A 344 9.10 -20.95 -40.68
#